data_AF-A0A2P2IE24-F1
#
_entry.id   AF-A0A2P2IE24-F1
#
_cell.length_a   1.000
_cell.length_b   1.000
_cell.length_c   1.000
_cell.angle_alpha   90.00
_cell.angle_beta   90.00
_cell.angle_gamma   90.00
#
_symmetry.space_group_name_H-M   'P 1'
#
loop_
_entity.id
_entity.type
_entity.pdbx_description
1 polymer ?
#
loop_
_entity_poly.entity_id
_entity_poly.type
_entity_poly.pdbx_seq_one_letter_code
_entity_poly.pdbx_strand_id
1 'polypeptide(L)'
;QAFCVLVKIMSDYGFRNLFKDGFEVLHLRFYQLDRLMEDYLNDVYVHFQEIGVATHMFASQWFLTLYTAKFPLYMVFHYLDLFLLTGFDSVFQVGIALLMMSRKELVSLDFEGVLKYFRVSLPKKSRNEDTAKQLFRLSISIKVKRLDKYQREYLALKEQESSESVSERLGLENRRLLAEKLRLDAENDSLARRIDALEEVAEKATRDAKQLKQGLADTEQEKTRLMQEATQVKDLLKREVERSDSEQKRSAAIVSEYKTICGQLSSRLETEHNQHKQAIDHISACILSCTAPDCKCREAVSSDSGMGTSYSSNSSLGNIIDTTTSTAAGGLMSTSAGDPLTAASGDPLTAALTARDDEAARRRARELSSLSSQVR
;
A
#
# COMPACT_ATOMS: atom_id res chain seq x y z
N GLN A 1 -19.73 31.58 72.22
CA GLN A 1 -18.59 30.91 72.90
C GLN A 1 -18.30 29.53 72.29
N ALA A 2 -19.28 28.61 72.18
CA ALA A 2 -19.07 27.27 71.60
C ALA A 2 -18.40 27.26 70.21
N PHE A 3 -18.86 28.10 69.28
CA PHE A 3 -18.23 28.26 67.96
C PHE A 3 -16.74 28.64 68.06
N CYS A 4 -16.38 29.58 68.94
CA CYS A 4 -15.00 30.01 69.11
C CYS A 4 -14.10 28.86 69.61
N VAL A 5 -14.59 28.06 70.55
CA VAL A 5 -13.86 26.88 71.06
C VAL A 5 -13.70 25.83 69.94
N LEU A 6 -14.76 25.60 69.15
CA LEU A 6 -14.66 24.68 68.00
C LEU A 6 -13.62 25.16 66.98
N VAL A 7 -13.57 26.46 66.65
CA VAL A 7 -12.56 27.03 65.74
C VAL A 7 -11.14 26.78 66.28
N LYS A 8 -10.95 26.94 67.59
CA LYS A 8 -9.68 26.65 68.27
C LYS A 8 -9.30 25.18 68.19
N ILE A 9 -10.24 24.26 68.45
CA ILE A 9 -10.01 22.81 68.29
C ILE A 9 -9.65 22.48 66.84
N MET A 10 -10.40 23.02 65.87
CA MET A 10 -10.19 22.76 64.46
C MET A 10 -8.84 23.28 63.97
N SER A 11 -8.43 24.47 64.40
CA SER A 11 -7.25 25.17 63.87
C SER A 11 -6.02 24.99 64.75
N ASP A 12 -6.07 25.49 65.98
CA ASP A 12 -4.92 25.56 66.89
C ASP A 12 -4.51 24.16 67.39
N TYR A 13 -5.47 23.27 67.66
CA TYR A 13 -5.18 21.87 68.02
C TYR A 13 -4.96 20.97 66.79
N GLY A 14 -5.03 21.53 65.58
CA GLY A 14 -4.79 20.80 64.33
C GLY A 14 -5.82 19.72 64.01
N PHE A 15 -6.98 19.70 64.67
CA PHE A 15 -7.99 18.64 64.50
C PHE A 15 -8.49 18.52 63.06
N ARG A 16 -8.59 19.66 62.35
CA ARG A 16 -9.00 19.70 60.93
C ARG A 16 -8.09 18.91 60.00
N ASN A 17 -6.83 18.67 60.39
CA ASN A 17 -5.86 18.00 59.52
C ASN A 17 -6.19 16.51 59.33
N LEU A 18 -6.95 15.89 60.23
CA LEU A 18 -7.44 14.51 60.07
C LEU A 18 -8.37 14.34 58.85
N PHE A 19 -9.02 15.41 58.41
CA PHE A 19 -10.04 15.38 57.36
C PHE A 19 -9.51 15.80 55.98
N LYS A 20 -8.23 16.19 55.88
CA LYS A 20 -7.61 16.67 54.65
C LYS A 20 -7.03 15.53 53.83
N ASP A 21 -6.81 15.82 52.53
CA ASP A 21 -5.98 15.03 51.62
C ASP A 21 -6.36 13.54 51.52
N GLY A 22 -7.64 13.20 51.72
CA GLY A 22 -8.07 11.80 51.74
C GLY A 22 -7.75 11.07 53.04
N PHE A 23 -7.74 11.79 54.18
CA PHE A 23 -7.52 11.26 55.53
C PHE A 23 -6.09 10.80 55.82
N GLU A 24 -5.10 11.37 55.14
CA GLU A 24 -3.69 10.97 55.26
C GLU A 24 -3.15 11.06 56.69
N VAL A 25 -3.43 12.16 57.37
CA VAL A 25 -3.02 12.33 58.77
C VAL A 25 -3.74 11.33 59.67
N LEU A 26 -5.00 10.98 59.37
CA LEU A 26 -5.73 9.97 60.12
C LEU A 26 -5.12 8.58 59.94
N HIS A 27 -4.74 8.19 58.71
CA HIS A 27 -4.05 6.92 58.46
C HIS A 27 -2.71 6.84 59.21
N LEU A 28 -1.95 7.94 59.24
CA LEU A 28 -0.78 8.05 60.11
C LEU A 28 -1.15 7.85 61.59
N ARG A 29 -2.24 8.44 62.08
CA ARG A 29 -2.68 8.24 63.47
C ARG A 29 -3.08 6.79 63.75
N PHE A 30 -3.66 6.07 62.79
CA PHE A 30 -3.91 4.63 62.94
C PHE A 30 -2.62 3.83 63.05
N TYR A 31 -1.64 4.11 62.19
CA TYR A 31 -0.33 3.46 62.29
C TYR A 31 0.34 3.71 63.64
N GLN A 32 0.28 4.95 64.13
CA GLN A 32 0.81 5.30 65.46
C GLN A 32 0.09 4.55 66.59
N LEU A 33 -1.24 4.43 66.54
CA LEU A 33 -2.00 3.69 67.54
C LEU A 33 -1.69 2.19 67.48
N ASP A 34 -1.51 1.66 66.27
CA ASP A 34 -1.14 0.26 66.02
C ASP A 34 0.23 -0.07 66.64
N ARG A 35 1.25 0.77 66.39
CA ARG A 35 2.58 0.64 67.02
C ARG A 35 2.56 0.83 68.54
N LEU A 36 1.74 1.75 69.05
CA LEU A 36 1.56 1.91 70.50
C LEU A 36 0.87 0.68 71.11
N MET A 37 -0.06 0.05 70.40
CA MET A 37 -0.67 -1.20 70.83
C MET A 37 0.38 -2.31 70.89
N GLU A 38 1.27 -2.40 69.91
CA GLU A 38 2.40 -3.33 69.93
C GLU A 38 3.32 -3.10 71.15
N ASP A 39 3.63 -1.84 71.48
CA ASP A 39 4.48 -1.48 72.62
C ASP A 39 3.82 -1.80 73.99
N TYR A 40 2.54 -1.48 74.17
CA TYR A 40 1.85 -1.52 75.47
C TYR A 40 1.00 -2.78 75.70
N LEU A 41 0.54 -3.41 74.62
CA LEU A 41 -0.49 -4.45 74.59
C LEU A 41 -0.16 -5.49 73.52
N ASN A 42 1.07 -6.01 73.55
CA ASN A 42 1.60 -6.89 72.51
C ASN A 42 0.71 -8.12 72.22
N ASP A 43 0.07 -8.70 73.24
CA ASP A 43 -0.85 -9.83 73.06
C ASP A 43 -2.14 -9.45 72.32
N VAL A 44 -2.71 -8.28 72.61
CA VAL A 44 -3.86 -7.75 71.85
C VAL A 44 -3.46 -7.43 70.42
N TYR A 45 -2.28 -6.82 70.24
CA TYR A 45 -1.75 -6.50 68.91
C TYR A 45 -1.57 -7.78 68.07
N VAL A 46 -0.85 -8.78 68.59
CA VAL A 46 -0.63 -10.06 67.90
C VAL A 46 -1.97 -10.73 67.56
N HIS A 47 -2.88 -10.81 68.53
CA HIS A 47 -4.21 -11.37 68.30
C HIS A 47 -4.95 -10.63 67.17
N PHE A 48 -4.95 -9.30 67.19
CA PHE A 48 -5.60 -8.49 66.14
C PHE A 48 -4.97 -8.71 64.76
N GLN A 49 -3.65 -8.87 64.67
CA GLN A 49 -2.99 -9.22 63.41
C GLN A 49 -3.42 -10.61 62.91
N GLU A 50 -3.50 -11.61 63.80
CA GLU A 50 -3.90 -12.98 63.45
C GLU A 50 -5.34 -13.07 62.95
N ILE A 51 -6.27 -12.35 63.58
CA ILE A 51 -7.69 -12.34 63.18
C ILE A 51 -8.01 -11.28 62.11
N GLY A 52 -7.02 -10.49 61.66
CA GLY A 52 -7.20 -9.47 60.62
C GLY A 52 -7.99 -8.22 61.05
N VAL A 53 -8.01 -7.87 62.34
CA VAL A 53 -8.62 -6.62 62.82
C VAL A 53 -7.65 -5.46 62.64
N ALA A 54 -7.95 -4.60 61.67
CA ALA A 54 -7.16 -3.40 61.43
C ALA A 54 -7.64 -2.20 62.27
N THR A 55 -6.70 -1.35 62.70
CA THR A 55 -6.97 -0.20 63.58
C THR A 55 -8.07 0.75 63.06
N HIS A 56 -8.14 0.98 61.74
CA HIS A 56 -9.17 1.85 61.14
C HIS A 56 -10.61 1.33 61.37
N MET A 57 -10.79 0.01 61.53
CA MET A 57 -12.12 -0.62 61.66
C MET A 57 -12.83 -0.24 62.97
N PHE A 58 -12.07 0.08 64.03
CA PHE A 58 -12.65 0.44 65.34
C PHE A 58 -12.28 1.84 65.82
N ALA A 59 -11.08 2.35 65.46
CA ALA A 59 -10.57 3.61 66.03
C ALA A 59 -10.97 4.86 65.23
N SER A 60 -11.51 4.72 64.02
CA SER A 60 -11.85 5.89 63.17
C SER A 60 -12.69 6.94 63.90
N GLN A 61 -13.73 6.51 64.64
CA GLN A 61 -14.58 7.44 65.38
C GLN A 61 -13.90 8.05 66.60
N TRP A 62 -12.93 7.36 67.21
CA TRP A 62 -12.19 7.89 68.37
C TRP A 62 -11.43 9.15 67.97
N PHE A 63 -10.71 9.06 66.85
CA PHE A 63 -9.99 10.19 66.27
C PHE A 63 -10.95 11.22 65.67
N LEU A 64 -11.85 10.85 64.77
CA LEU A 64 -12.66 11.81 64.01
C LEU A 64 -13.74 12.52 64.83
N THR A 65 -14.09 11.99 66.00
CA THR A 65 -15.15 12.57 66.84
C THR A 65 -14.71 12.88 68.25
N LEU A 66 -13.42 12.72 68.58
CA LEU A 66 -12.91 12.98 69.94
C LEU A 66 -13.76 12.24 71.00
N TYR A 67 -14.07 10.97 70.72
CA TYR A 67 -14.94 10.08 71.51
C TYR A 67 -16.42 10.50 71.67
N THR A 68 -16.82 11.67 71.18
CA THR A 68 -18.17 12.25 71.39
C THR A 68 -19.32 11.44 70.78
N ALA A 69 -19.05 10.63 69.75
CA ALA A 69 -20.13 9.99 68.97
C ALA A 69 -20.78 8.77 69.63
N LYS A 70 -20.04 8.02 70.45
CA LYS A 70 -20.51 6.72 71.00
C LYS A 70 -20.41 6.62 72.52
N PHE A 71 -19.51 7.38 73.14
CA PHE A 71 -19.28 7.30 74.58
C PHE A 71 -20.31 8.16 75.35
N PRO A 72 -20.65 7.79 76.60
CA PRO A 72 -21.57 8.57 77.44
C PRO A 72 -21.04 9.99 77.70
N LEU A 73 -21.95 10.97 77.73
CA LEU A 73 -21.61 12.40 77.89
C LEU A 73 -20.71 12.68 79.11
N TYR A 74 -20.94 12.00 80.22
CA TYR A 74 -20.10 12.14 81.42
C TYR A 74 -18.62 11.85 81.13
N MET A 75 -18.31 10.77 80.42
CA MET A 75 -16.94 10.42 80.01
C MET A 75 -16.42 11.44 78.99
N VAL A 76 -17.27 11.83 78.03
CA VAL A 76 -16.90 12.79 76.97
C VAL A 76 -16.50 14.15 77.56
N PHE A 77 -17.19 14.67 78.57
CA PHE A 77 -16.83 15.95 79.18
C PHE A 77 -15.46 15.91 79.85
N HIS A 78 -15.19 14.87 80.65
CA HIS A 78 -13.87 14.67 81.25
C HIS A 78 -12.77 14.48 80.20
N TYR A 79 -13.10 13.81 79.10
CA TYR A 79 -12.17 13.67 77.98
C TYR A 79 -11.89 15.02 77.30
N LEU A 80 -12.90 15.85 77.08
CA LEU A 80 -12.71 17.17 76.48
C LEU A 80 -11.84 18.07 77.36
N ASP A 81 -12.00 18.00 78.68
CA ASP A 81 -11.12 18.70 79.62
C ASP A 81 -9.66 18.24 79.47
N LEU A 82 -9.43 16.92 79.40
CA LEU A 82 -8.11 16.35 79.17
C LEU A 82 -7.54 16.74 77.79
N PHE A 83 -8.36 16.72 76.75
CA PHE A 83 -7.95 17.08 75.40
C PHE A 83 -7.56 18.55 75.29
N LEU A 84 -8.31 19.46 75.93
CA LEU A 84 -7.98 20.88 75.96
C LEU A 84 -6.74 21.18 76.82
N LEU A 85 -6.37 20.32 77.75
CA LEU A 85 -5.15 20.49 78.54
C LEU A 85 -3.91 19.91 77.85
N THR A 86 -4.02 18.69 77.32
CA THR A 86 -2.89 17.89 76.83
C THR A 86 -2.74 17.96 75.31
N GLY A 87 -3.81 18.23 74.58
CA GLY A 87 -3.85 18.20 73.13
C GLY A 87 -3.98 16.78 72.57
N PHE A 88 -3.53 16.59 71.33
CA PHE A 88 -3.89 15.42 70.52
C PHE A 88 -3.36 14.08 71.07
N ASP A 89 -2.28 14.10 71.84
CA ASP A 89 -1.71 12.90 72.49
C ASP A 89 -2.71 12.22 73.44
N SER A 90 -3.64 12.99 74.01
CA SER A 90 -4.72 12.47 74.86
C SER A 90 -5.62 11.46 74.14
N VAL A 91 -5.77 11.56 72.81
CA VAL A 91 -6.54 10.60 72.01
C VAL A 91 -5.86 9.22 72.10
N PHE A 92 -4.54 9.18 71.96
CA PHE A 92 -3.78 7.94 72.08
C PHE A 92 -3.79 7.40 73.51
N GLN A 93 -3.60 8.27 74.50
CA GLN A 93 -3.64 7.88 75.92
C GLN A 93 -4.95 7.20 76.29
N VAL A 94 -6.08 7.80 75.92
CA VAL A 94 -7.40 7.23 76.20
C VAL A 94 -7.66 5.98 75.37
N GLY A 95 -7.25 5.96 74.10
CA GLY A 95 -7.34 4.77 73.25
C GLY A 95 -6.61 3.56 73.83
N ILE A 96 -5.35 3.72 74.24
CA ILE A 96 -4.57 2.65 74.87
C ILE A 96 -5.18 2.28 76.22
N ALA A 97 -5.61 3.24 77.05
CA ALA A 97 -6.22 2.94 78.34
C ALA A 97 -7.53 2.11 78.19
N LEU A 98 -8.38 2.45 77.21
CA LEU A 98 -9.58 1.67 76.88
C LEU A 98 -9.21 0.23 76.50
N LEU A 99 -8.21 0.05 75.64
CA LEU A 99 -7.73 -1.27 75.22
C LEU A 99 -7.13 -2.05 76.41
N MET A 100 -6.38 -1.39 77.30
CA MET A 100 -5.80 -2.01 78.50
C MET A 100 -6.88 -2.52 79.45
N MET A 101 -7.94 -1.75 79.68
CA MET A 101 -9.05 -2.14 80.56
C MET A 101 -9.87 -3.31 79.98
N SER A 102 -9.90 -3.44 78.65
CA SER A 102 -10.65 -4.47 77.93
C SER A 102 -9.79 -5.65 77.47
N ARG A 103 -8.48 -5.64 77.76
CA ARG A 103 -7.47 -6.59 77.25
C ARG A 103 -7.91 -8.05 77.30
N LYS A 104 -8.33 -8.53 78.47
CA LYS A 104 -8.72 -9.94 78.68
C LYS A 104 -9.89 -10.37 77.80
N GLU A 105 -10.84 -9.47 77.57
CA GLU A 105 -12.01 -9.78 76.75
C GLU A 105 -11.63 -9.75 75.26
N LEU A 106 -10.84 -8.76 74.83
CA LEU A 106 -10.44 -8.60 73.43
C LEU A 106 -9.67 -9.82 72.90
N VAL A 107 -8.74 -10.37 73.69
CA VAL A 107 -7.93 -11.55 73.29
C VAL A 107 -8.79 -12.82 73.20
N SER A 108 -9.94 -12.88 73.88
CA SER A 108 -10.82 -14.05 73.86
C SER A 108 -11.85 -14.05 72.72
N LEU A 109 -11.94 -12.97 71.95
CA LEU A 109 -12.96 -12.76 70.93
C LEU A 109 -12.41 -13.01 69.53
N ASP A 110 -13.26 -13.48 68.63
CA ASP A 110 -12.97 -13.56 67.20
C ASP A 110 -13.16 -12.21 66.49
N PHE A 111 -12.92 -12.16 65.17
CA PHE A 111 -13.04 -10.94 64.36
C PHE A 111 -14.38 -10.22 64.56
N GLU A 112 -15.51 -10.93 64.43
CA GLU A 112 -16.84 -10.33 64.61
C GLU A 112 -17.07 -9.88 66.06
N GLY A 113 -16.66 -10.71 67.03
CA GLY A 113 -16.77 -10.43 68.45
C GLY A 113 -16.03 -9.15 68.85
N VAL A 114 -14.82 -8.94 68.36
CA VAL A 114 -14.02 -7.73 68.60
C VAL A 114 -14.73 -6.49 68.06
N LEU A 115 -15.19 -6.51 66.80
CA LEU A 115 -15.89 -5.36 66.21
C LEU A 115 -17.21 -5.05 66.93
N LYS A 116 -17.96 -6.08 67.31
CA LYS A 116 -19.18 -5.94 68.12
C LYS A 116 -18.88 -5.38 69.51
N TYR A 117 -17.78 -5.81 70.13
CA TYR A 117 -17.34 -5.33 71.43
C TYR A 117 -17.07 -3.82 71.40
N PHE A 118 -16.29 -3.33 70.44
CA PHE A 118 -16.00 -1.91 70.29
C PHE A 118 -17.25 -1.07 70.02
N ARG A 119 -18.19 -1.60 69.21
CA ARG A 119 -19.42 -0.89 68.85
C ARG A 119 -20.43 -0.82 69.99
N VAL A 120 -20.53 -1.85 70.83
CA VAL A 120 -21.65 -2.02 71.78
C VAL A 120 -21.19 -2.10 73.23
N SER A 121 -20.25 -2.99 73.53
CA SER A 121 -19.88 -3.32 74.92
C SER A 121 -18.98 -2.25 75.53
N LEU A 122 -17.97 -1.79 74.79
CA LEU A 122 -17.00 -0.81 75.28
C LEU A 122 -17.67 0.51 75.72
N PRO A 123 -18.53 1.17 74.90
CA PRO A 123 -19.15 2.42 75.33
C PRO A 123 -20.10 2.25 76.52
N LYS A 124 -20.77 1.10 76.64
CA LYS A 124 -21.65 0.78 77.78
C LYS A 124 -20.89 0.69 79.09
N LYS A 125 -19.68 0.10 79.07
CA LYS A 125 -18.82 -0.01 80.26
C LYS A 125 -18.34 1.35 80.77
N SER A 126 -18.09 2.30 79.87
CA SER A 126 -17.71 3.68 80.22
C SER A 126 -18.87 4.52 80.79
N ARG A 127 -20.07 3.95 80.98
CA ARG A 127 -21.19 4.64 81.65
C ARG A 127 -21.05 4.67 83.16
N ASN A 128 -20.32 3.72 83.74
CA ASN A 128 -20.04 3.71 85.17
C ASN A 128 -19.00 4.79 85.51
N GLU A 129 -19.34 5.65 86.46
CA GLU A 129 -18.50 6.77 86.90
C GLU A 129 -17.15 6.29 87.46
N ASP A 130 -17.12 5.20 88.23
CA ASP A 130 -15.88 4.66 88.78
C ASP A 130 -14.97 4.11 87.68
N THR A 131 -15.57 3.45 86.68
CA THR A 131 -14.85 2.96 85.49
C THR A 131 -14.29 4.12 84.67
N ALA A 132 -15.04 5.21 84.50
CA ALA A 132 -14.56 6.41 83.82
C ALA A 132 -13.42 7.10 84.62
N LYS A 133 -13.52 7.20 85.95
CA LYS A 133 -12.43 7.72 86.80
C LYS A 133 -11.17 6.87 86.68
N GLN A 134 -11.31 5.54 86.70
CA GLN A 134 -10.19 4.61 86.50
C GLN A 134 -9.57 4.78 85.11
N LEU A 135 -10.40 4.92 84.06
CA LEU A 135 -9.94 5.17 82.70
C LEU A 135 -9.05 6.40 82.62
N PHE A 136 -9.48 7.54 83.17
CA PHE A 136 -8.70 8.78 83.11
C PHE A 136 -7.43 8.74 83.98
N ARG A 137 -7.49 8.08 85.15
CA ARG A 137 -6.28 7.84 85.96
C ARG A 137 -5.25 7.02 85.19
N LEU A 138 -5.70 5.98 84.49
CA LEU A 138 -4.83 5.14 83.67
C LEU A 138 -4.32 5.92 82.45
N SER A 139 -5.17 6.64 81.72
CA SER A 139 -4.78 7.37 80.52
C SER A 139 -3.69 8.42 80.81
N ILE A 140 -3.81 9.17 81.92
CA ILE A 140 -2.81 10.16 82.32
C ILE A 140 -1.47 9.50 82.68
N SER A 141 -1.47 8.26 83.16
CA SER A 141 -0.24 7.53 83.50
C SER A 141 0.51 7.01 82.27
N ILE A 142 -0.17 6.89 81.12
CA ILE A 142 0.41 6.37 79.87
C ILE A 142 1.28 7.46 79.22
N LYS A 143 2.55 7.13 79.02
CA LYS A 143 3.52 8.01 78.36
C LYS A 143 3.51 7.73 76.86
N VAL A 144 2.80 8.54 76.09
CA VAL A 144 2.84 8.48 74.63
C VAL A 144 4.18 9.03 74.15
N LYS A 145 5.14 8.13 73.96
CA LYS A 145 6.48 8.42 73.42
C LYS A 145 6.59 7.83 72.02
N ARG A 146 7.59 8.28 71.26
CA ARG A 146 7.96 7.72 69.94
C ARG A 146 6.95 7.98 68.81
N LEU A 147 5.93 8.82 68.98
CA LEU A 147 5.03 9.20 67.87
C LEU A 147 5.79 9.73 66.65
N ASP A 148 6.82 10.55 66.84
CA ASP A 148 7.67 11.08 65.75
C ASP A 148 8.53 9.98 65.09
N LYS A 149 8.90 8.94 65.84
CA LYS A 149 9.57 7.77 65.26
C LYS A 149 8.59 7.02 64.34
N TYR A 150 7.39 6.73 64.85
CA TYR A 150 6.35 6.05 64.07
C TYR A 150 5.86 6.85 62.88
N GLN A 151 5.87 8.18 62.99
CA GLN A 151 5.58 9.04 61.85
C GLN A 151 6.63 8.92 60.75
N ARG A 152 7.91 8.93 61.10
CA ARG A 152 8.99 8.74 60.11
C ARG A 152 8.92 7.35 59.47
N GLU A 153 8.64 6.30 60.26
CA GLU A 153 8.45 4.94 59.74
C GLU A 153 7.28 4.86 58.77
N TYR A 154 6.12 5.43 59.12
CA TYR A 154 4.95 5.46 58.24
C TYR A 154 5.21 6.20 56.92
N LEU A 155 5.84 7.37 56.99
CA LEU A 155 6.16 8.15 55.80
C LEU A 155 7.15 7.43 54.89
N ALA A 156 8.16 6.75 55.47
CA ALA A 156 9.12 5.95 54.70
C ALA A 156 8.45 4.75 54.02
N LEU A 157 7.56 4.03 54.70
CA LEU A 157 6.79 2.94 54.12
C LEU A 157 5.94 3.43 52.95
N LYS A 158 5.25 4.56 53.12
CA LYS A 158 4.40 5.14 52.08
C LYS A 158 5.21 5.62 50.86
N GLU A 159 6.38 6.23 51.10
CA GLU A 159 7.28 6.65 50.03
C GLU A 159 7.81 5.45 49.25
N GLN A 160 8.17 4.37 49.94
CA GLN A 160 8.58 3.11 49.32
C GLN A 160 7.45 2.49 48.48
N GLU A 161 6.25 2.34 49.03
CA GLU A 161 5.07 1.80 48.30
C GLU A 161 4.77 2.63 47.04
N SER A 162 4.85 3.96 47.15
CA SER A 162 4.64 4.85 46.01
C SER A 162 5.74 4.71 44.94
N SER A 163 7.00 4.55 45.37
CA SER A 163 8.15 4.38 44.49
C SER A 163 8.13 3.04 43.78
N GLU A 164 7.77 1.96 44.48
CA GLU A 164 7.61 0.62 43.92
C GLU A 164 6.50 0.60 42.87
N SER A 165 5.33 1.17 43.17
CA SER A 165 4.22 1.27 42.20
C SER A 165 4.58 2.07 40.94
N VAL A 166 5.35 3.15 41.07
CA VAL A 166 5.82 3.93 39.92
C VAL A 166 6.87 3.16 39.13
N SER A 167 7.82 2.51 39.81
CA SER A 167 8.87 1.68 39.19
C SER A 167 8.28 0.53 38.38
N GLU A 168 7.31 -0.20 38.92
CA GLU A 168 6.61 -1.28 38.22
C GLU A 168 5.92 -0.80 36.96
N ARG A 169 5.22 0.34 37.03
CA ARG A 169 4.53 0.95 35.89
C ARG A 169 5.51 1.37 34.79
N LEU A 170 6.61 2.02 35.16
CA LEU A 170 7.65 2.40 34.21
C LEU A 170 8.36 1.18 33.61
N GLY A 171 8.54 0.11 34.39
CA GLY A 171 9.10 -1.15 33.91
C GLY A 171 8.22 -1.84 32.86
N LEU A 172 6.90 -1.83 33.06
CA LEU A 172 5.94 -2.34 32.07
C LEU A 172 5.94 -1.49 30.79
N GLU A 173 5.94 -0.17 30.92
CA GLU A 173 5.96 0.75 29.78
C GLU A 173 7.27 0.61 28.96
N ASN A 174 8.42 0.53 29.63
CA ASN A 174 9.71 0.30 28.97
C ASN A 174 9.73 -1.01 28.19
N ARG A 175 9.14 -2.09 28.75
CA ARG A 175 9.06 -3.38 28.06
C ARG A 175 8.20 -3.28 26.80
N ARG A 176 7.10 -2.55 26.87
CA ARG A 176 6.21 -2.29 25.73
C ARG A 176 6.93 -1.49 24.63
N LEU A 177 7.56 -0.38 25.00
CA LEU A 177 8.30 0.47 24.06
C LEU A 177 9.46 -0.29 23.40
N LEU A 178 10.16 -1.14 24.16
CA LEU A 178 11.24 -1.96 23.61
C LEU A 178 10.72 -2.98 22.58
N ALA A 179 9.58 -3.62 22.84
CA ALA A 179 8.96 -4.54 21.89
C ALA A 179 8.50 -3.83 20.61
N GLU A 180 7.93 -2.63 20.74
CA GLU A 180 7.54 -1.81 19.59
C GLU A 180 8.74 -1.34 18.78
N LYS A 181 9.82 -0.91 19.44
CA LYS A 181 11.08 -0.54 18.80
C LYS A 181 11.65 -1.69 17.99
N LEU A 182 11.68 -2.91 18.54
CA LEU A 182 12.14 -4.10 17.83
C LEU A 182 11.25 -4.44 16.62
N ARG A 183 9.94 -4.25 16.73
CA ARG A 183 9.00 -4.43 15.60
C ARG A 183 9.29 -3.44 14.48
N LEU A 184 9.46 -2.17 14.81
CA LEU A 184 9.75 -1.11 13.85
C LEU A 184 11.11 -1.30 13.18
N ASP A 185 12.13 -1.74 13.92
CA ASP A 185 13.44 -2.07 13.34
C ASP A 185 13.32 -3.20 12.31
N ALA A 186 12.57 -4.27 12.62
CA ALA A 186 12.34 -5.37 11.69
C ALA A 186 11.56 -4.93 10.43
N GLU A 187 10.61 -4.01 10.59
CA GLU A 187 9.85 -3.42 9.48
C GLU A 187 10.76 -2.53 8.60
N ASN A 188 11.62 -1.73 9.21
CA ASN A 188 12.62 -0.92 8.51
C ASN A 188 13.61 -1.81 7.73
N ASP A 189 14.11 -2.89 8.33
CA ASP A 189 15.01 -3.84 7.65
C ASP A 189 14.33 -4.55 6.47
N SER A 190 13.02 -4.78 6.55
CA SER A 190 12.23 -5.35 5.46
C SER A 190 12.04 -4.33 4.32
N LEU A 191 11.72 -3.09 4.67
CA LEU A 191 11.54 -2.00 3.71
C LEU A 191 12.86 -1.66 3.00
N ALA A 192 13.98 -1.59 3.73
CA ALA A 192 15.30 -1.35 3.17
C ALA A 192 15.65 -2.39 2.09
N ARG A 193 15.49 -3.69 2.40
CA ARG A 193 15.69 -4.77 1.42
C ARG A 193 14.80 -4.65 0.19
N ARG A 194 13.57 -4.14 0.36
CA ARG A 194 12.63 -3.96 -0.75
C ARG A 194 13.01 -2.77 -1.63
N ILE A 195 13.59 -1.71 -1.05
CA ILE A 195 14.14 -0.58 -1.80
C ILE A 195 15.31 -1.07 -2.65
N ASP A 196 16.28 -1.77 -2.07
CA ASP A 196 17.44 -2.29 -2.80
C ASP A 196 17.03 -3.15 -4.01
N ALA A 197 16.04 -4.04 -3.82
CA ALA A 197 15.54 -4.89 -4.90
C ALA A 197 14.84 -4.10 -6.02
N LEU A 198 14.09 -3.04 -5.67
CA LEU A 198 13.43 -2.17 -6.65
C LEU A 198 14.46 -1.32 -7.41
N GLU A 199 15.52 -0.87 -6.75
CA GLU A 199 16.62 -0.16 -7.39
C GLU A 199 17.33 -1.04 -8.41
N GLU A 200 17.64 -2.29 -8.07
CA GLU A 200 18.27 -3.24 -9.01
C GLU A 200 17.39 -3.48 -10.26
N VAL A 201 16.07 -3.64 -10.07
CA VAL A 201 15.10 -3.79 -11.17
C VAL A 201 15.04 -2.52 -12.03
N ALA A 202 15.02 -1.34 -11.42
CA ALA A 202 14.99 -0.07 -12.14
C ALA A 202 16.26 0.16 -12.97
N GLU A 203 17.43 -0.17 -12.42
CA GLU A 203 18.70 -0.11 -13.14
C GLU A 203 18.72 -1.08 -14.33
N LYS A 204 18.22 -2.31 -14.14
CA LYS A 204 18.10 -3.28 -15.22
C LYS A 204 17.17 -2.79 -16.33
N ALA A 205 15.97 -2.31 -15.98
CA ALA A 205 15.03 -1.77 -16.95
C ALA A 205 15.62 -0.57 -17.71
N THR A 206 16.41 0.27 -17.03
CA THR A 206 17.11 1.41 -17.66
C THR A 206 18.18 0.94 -18.66
N ARG A 207 18.95 -0.11 -18.32
CA ARG A 207 19.92 -0.74 -19.22
C ARG A 207 19.24 -1.34 -20.45
N ASP A 208 18.16 -2.10 -20.25
CA ASP A 208 17.41 -2.75 -21.32
C ASP A 208 16.76 -1.70 -22.25
N ALA A 209 16.19 -0.63 -21.70
CA ALA A 209 15.63 0.47 -22.48
C ALA A 209 16.69 1.18 -23.34
N LYS A 210 17.92 1.33 -22.83
CA LYS A 210 19.03 1.89 -23.61
C LYS A 210 19.43 0.97 -24.76
N GLN A 211 19.54 -0.34 -24.52
CA GLN A 211 19.84 -1.32 -25.57
C GLN A 211 18.76 -1.35 -26.66
N LEU A 212 17.49 -1.38 -26.27
CA LEU A 212 16.36 -1.36 -27.22
C LEU A 212 16.35 -0.08 -28.06
N LYS A 213 16.61 1.09 -27.46
CA LYS A 213 16.71 2.35 -28.21
C LYS A 213 17.83 2.33 -29.24
N GLN A 214 18.99 1.76 -28.88
CA GLN A 214 20.11 1.64 -29.81
C GLN A 214 19.77 0.71 -30.97
N GLY A 215 19.22 -0.48 -30.70
CA GLY A 215 18.79 -1.40 -31.75
C GLY A 215 17.68 -0.83 -32.65
N LEU A 216 16.75 -0.05 -32.08
CA LEU A 216 15.73 0.66 -32.88
C LEU A 216 16.38 1.69 -33.82
N ALA A 217 17.35 2.46 -33.34
CA ALA A 217 18.07 3.43 -34.17
C ALA A 217 18.83 2.74 -35.33
N ASP A 218 19.49 1.62 -35.05
CA ASP A 218 20.22 0.84 -36.06
C ASP A 218 19.26 0.30 -37.14
N THR A 219 18.12 -0.27 -36.72
CA THR A 219 17.11 -0.79 -37.65
C THR A 219 16.41 0.32 -38.45
N GLU A 220 16.18 1.49 -37.86
CA GLU A 220 15.69 2.67 -38.59
C GLU A 220 16.70 3.15 -39.63
N GLN A 221 17.99 3.19 -39.29
CA GLN A 221 19.05 3.56 -40.23
C GLN A 221 19.12 2.55 -41.40
N GLU A 222 19.06 1.25 -41.11
CA GLU A 222 19.02 0.21 -42.14
C GLU A 222 17.78 0.32 -43.03
N LYS A 223 16.60 0.56 -42.45
CA LYS A 223 15.36 0.81 -43.21
C LYS A 223 15.50 2.01 -44.14
N THR A 224 16.06 3.12 -43.66
CA THR A 224 16.25 4.32 -44.51
C THR A 224 17.22 4.05 -45.65
N ARG A 225 18.30 3.30 -45.40
CA ARG A 225 19.24 2.88 -46.43
C ARG A 225 18.59 1.99 -47.49
N LEU A 226 17.87 0.94 -47.06
CA LEU A 226 17.15 0.06 -47.99
C LEU A 226 16.09 0.81 -48.80
N MET A 227 15.44 1.81 -48.20
CA MET A 227 14.46 2.65 -48.89
C MET A 227 15.13 3.57 -49.94
N GLN A 228 16.34 4.08 -49.66
CA GLN A 228 17.16 4.80 -50.64
C GLN A 228 17.63 3.89 -51.77
N GLU A 229 18.07 2.67 -51.47
CA GLU A 229 18.46 1.68 -52.49
C GLU A 229 17.26 1.30 -53.37
N ALA A 230 16.08 1.07 -52.78
CA ALA A 230 14.85 0.79 -53.51
C ALA A 230 14.41 1.95 -54.43
N THR A 231 14.57 3.20 -53.98
CA THR A 231 14.26 4.38 -54.81
C THR A 231 15.26 4.53 -55.96
N GLN A 232 16.55 4.31 -55.74
CA GLN A 232 17.55 4.29 -56.81
C GLN A 232 17.26 3.23 -57.87
N VAL A 233 16.94 2.00 -57.43
CA VAL A 233 16.58 0.89 -58.34
C VAL A 233 15.30 1.24 -59.13
N LYS A 234 14.30 1.82 -58.47
CA LYS A 234 13.06 2.28 -59.12
C LYS A 234 13.34 3.33 -60.20
N ASP A 235 14.21 4.30 -59.94
CA ASP A 235 14.57 5.34 -60.91
C ASP A 235 15.36 4.78 -62.09
N LEU A 236 16.29 3.83 -61.83
CA LEU A 236 17.02 3.13 -62.89
C LEU A 236 16.07 2.35 -63.80
N LEU A 237 15.16 1.56 -63.22
CA LEU A 237 14.11 0.84 -63.96
C LEU A 237 13.26 1.80 -64.79
N LYS A 238 12.86 2.94 -64.22
CA LYS A 238 12.05 3.93 -64.94
C LYS A 238 12.80 4.50 -66.15
N ARG A 239 14.07 4.89 -65.99
CA ARG A 239 14.91 5.38 -67.11
C ARG A 239 15.08 4.31 -68.19
N GLU A 240 15.26 3.06 -67.79
CA GLU A 240 15.45 1.95 -68.73
C GLU A 240 14.17 1.64 -69.52
N VAL A 241 13.01 1.73 -68.87
CA VAL A 241 11.70 1.67 -69.53
C VAL A 241 11.52 2.83 -70.51
N GLU A 242 11.80 4.07 -70.10
CA GLU A 242 11.70 5.26 -70.98
C GLU A 242 12.65 5.17 -72.19
N ARG A 243 13.86 4.64 -71.99
CA ARG A 243 14.83 4.39 -73.05
C ARG A 243 14.31 3.34 -74.04
N SER A 244 13.81 2.22 -73.52
CA SER A 244 13.21 1.14 -74.33
C SER A 244 12.00 1.64 -75.12
N ASP A 245 11.11 2.42 -74.51
CA ASP A 245 9.96 3.04 -75.18
C ASP A 245 10.40 4.01 -76.30
N SER A 246 11.48 4.77 -76.07
CA SER A 246 12.03 5.70 -77.07
C SER A 246 12.66 4.95 -78.25
N GLU A 247 13.36 3.85 -77.98
CA GLU A 247 13.89 2.93 -79.00
C GLU A 247 12.75 2.26 -79.77
N GLN A 248 11.69 1.81 -79.08
CA GLN A 248 10.48 1.26 -79.68
C GLN A 248 9.83 2.27 -80.63
N LYS A 249 9.69 3.54 -80.21
CA LYS A 249 9.16 4.63 -81.04
C LYS A 249 10.04 4.92 -82.26
N ARG A 250 11.36 4.94 -82.09
CA ARG A 250 12.31 5.10 -83.22
C ARG A 250 12.20 3.95 -84.21
N SER A 251 12.20 2.71 -83.72
CA SER A 251 12.02 1.52 -84.55
C SER A 251 10.68 1.56 -85.29
N ALA A 252 9.60 1.93 -84.60
CA ALA A 252 8.28 2.11 -85.22
C ALA A 252 8.27 3.21 -86.29
N ALA A 253 8.97 4.33 -86.07
CA ALA A 253 9.10 5.41 -87.06
C ALA A 253 9.89 4.95 -88.30
N ILE A 254 11.03 4.28 -88.10
CA ILE A 254 11.83 3.68 -89.19
C ILE A 254 10.98 2.69 -89.99
N VAL A 255 10.21 1.82 -89.30
CA VAL A 255 9.30 0.88 -89.97
C VAL A 255 8.22 1.62 -90.77
N SER A 256 7.70 2.73 -90.25
CA SER A 256 6.71 3.56 -90.95
C SER A 256 7.29 4.26 -92.19
N GLU A 257 8.49 4.84 -92.07
CA GLU A 257 9.22 5.46 -93.18
C GLU A 257 9.58 4.42 -94.24
N TYR A 258 10.08 3.25 -93.82
CA TYR A 258 10.36 2.12 -94.70
C TYR A 258 9.10 1.69 -95.45
N LYS A 259 7.95 1.53 -94.78
CA LYS A 259 6.66 1.24 -95.43
C LYS A 259 6.26 2.33 -96.44
N THR A 260 6.49 3.60 -96.12
CA THR A 260 6.18 4.73 -97.00
C THR A 260 7.05 4.73 -98.25
N ILE A 261 8.37 4.53 -98.09
CA ILE A 261 9.33 4.42 -99.19
C ILE A 261 9.00 3.23 -100.09
N CYS A 262 8.69 2.06 -99.50
CA CYS A 262 8.22 0.90 -100.26
C CYS A 262 6.95 1.24 -101.04
N GLY A 263 5.97 1.90 -100.42
CA GLY A 263 4.74 2.34 -101.11
C GLY A 263 5.02 3.32 -102.26
N GLN A 264 5.92 4.29 -102.07
CA GLN A 264 6.33 5.25 -103.11
C GLN A 264 7.09 4.57 -104.25
N LEU A 265 7.98 3.64 -103.94
CA LEU A 265 8.72 2.84 -104.92
C LEU A 265 7.75 1.97 -105.73
N SER A 266 6.81 1.28 -105.09
CA SER A 266 5.77 0.52 -105.78
C SER A 266 4.95 1.41 -106.72
N SER A 267 4.52 2.59 -106.26
CA SER A 267 3.78 3.54 -107.10
C SER A 267 4.61 4.06 -108.28
N ARG A 268 5.90 4.36 -108.08
CA ARG A 268 6.80 4.78 -109.16
C ARG A 268 7.06 3.66 -110.18
N LEU A 269 7.26 2.44 -109.69
CA LEU A 269 7.45 1.27 -110.54
C LEU A 269 6.20 1.03 -111.40
N GLU A 270 5.02 1.24 -110.83
CA GLU A 270 3.74 1.14 -111.53
C GLU A 270 3.54 2.26 -112.57
N THR A 271 3.99 3.49 -112.29
CA THR A 271 3.97 4.58 -113.28
C THR A 271 4.96 4.37 -114.44
N GLU A 272 6.19 3.94 -114.16
CA GLU A 272 7.19 3.64 -115.19
C GLU A 272 6.76 2.43 -116.04
N HIS A 273 6.22 1.39 -115.40
CA HIS A 273 5.68 0.24 -116.13
C HIS A 273 4.52 0.63 -117.03
N ASN A 274 3.61 1.50 -116.56
CA ASN A 274 2.52 2.03 -117.40
C ASN A 274 3.03 2.91 -118.55
N GLN A 275 4.07 3.72 -118.35
CA GLN A 275 4.69 4.52 -119.41
C GLN A 275 5.40 3.65 -120.45
N HIS A 276 6.17 2.64 -120.01
CA HIS A 276 6.79 1.67 -120.91
C HIS A 276 5.75 0.86 -121.68
N LYS A 277 4.64 0.48 -121.03
CA LYS A 277 3.52 -0.17 -121.71
C LYS A 277 2.90 0.73 -122.79
N GLN A 278 2.66 2.00 -122.48
CA GLN A 278 2.17 2.98 -123.47
C GLN A 278 3.16 3.20 -124.62
N ALA A 279 4.48 3.21 -124.35
CA ALA A 279 5.51 3.33 -125.37
C ALA A 279 5.57 2.09 -126.28
N ILE A 280 5.47 0.88 -125.71
CA ILE A 280 5.39 -0.38 -126.46
C ILE A 280 4.13 -0.44 -127.32
N ASP A 281 2.99 -0.01 -126.79
CA ASP A 281 1.73 0.05 -127.53
C ASP A 281 1.81 1.06 -128.69
N HIS A 282 2.50 2.20 -128.49
CA HIS A 282 2.74 3.18 -129.55
C HIS A 282 3.69 2.66 -130.64
N ILE A 283 4.80 2.02 -130.27
CA ILE A 283 5.75 1.42 -131.22
C ILE A 283 5.07 0.29 -132.01
N SER A 284 4.25 -0.53 -131.35
CA SER A 284 3.46 -1.57 -132.02
C SER A 284 2.47 -0.97 -133.03
N ALA A 285 1.80 0.12 -132.69
CA ALA A 285 0.88 0.82 -133.61
C ALA A 285 1.60 1.45 -134.82
N CYS A 286 2.81 1.97 -134.65
CA CYS A 286 3.64 2.48 -135.74
C CYS A 286 4.19 1.37 -136.65
N ILE A 287 4.48 0.18 -136.11
CA ILE A 287 4.92 -0.98 -136.90
C ILE A 287 3.75 -1.59 -137.72
N LEU A 288 2.53 -1.54 -137.21
CA LEU A 288 1.33 -2.05 -137.90
C LEU A 288 0.86 -1.19 -139.09
N SER A 289 1.40 0.02 -139.29
CA SER A 289 0.90 1.00 -140.28
C SER A 289 1.85 1.36 -141.43
N CYS A 290 2.96 0.64 -141.63
CA CYS A 290 3.95 0.94 -142.68
C CYS A 290 3.64 0.23 -144.02
N THR A 291 3.52 1.00 -145.13
CA THR A 291 3.10 0.55 -146.48
C THR A 291 4.11 0.89 -147.60
N ALA A 292 5.41 0.64 -147.39
CA ALA A 292 6.46 0.92 -148.39
C ALA A 292 7.17 -0.34 -148.95
N PRO A 293 7.49 -0.44 -150.26
CA PRO A 293 7.75 -1.71 -150.95
C PRO A 293 9.16 -2.32 -150.85
N ASP A 294 10.08 -1.73 -150.08
CA ASP A 294 11.44 -2.28 -149.82
C ASP A 294 11.86 -2.16 -148.33
N CYS A 295 10.88 -2.08 -147.41
CA CYS A 295 11.09 -1.95 -145.95
C CYS A 295 10.88 -3.32 -145.25
N LYS A 296 11.95 -3.91 -144.70
CA LYS A 296 11.98 -5.17 -143.92
C LYS A 296 11.43 -5.01 -142.49
N CYS A 297 10.30 -4.33 -142.37
CA CYS A 297 9.79 -3.75 -141.13
C CYS A 297 8.69 -4.65 -140.50
N ARG A 298 8.26 -5.70 -141.22
CA ARG A 298 7.29 -6.72 -140.78
C ARG A 298 7.94 -8.02 -140.28
N GLU A 299 9.22 -8.25 -140.56
CA GLU A 299 9.98 -9.45 -140.15
C GLU A 299 10.78 -9.26 -138.86
N ALA A 300 10.69 -8.09 -138.21
CA ALA A 300 11.32 -7.80 -136.92
C ALA A 300 10.35 -7.85 -135.71
N VAL A 301 9.11 -8.36 -135.89
CA VAL A 301 8.17 -8.66 -134.77
C VAL A 301 8.15 -10.15 -134.43
N SER A 302 9.22 -10.86 -134.81
CA SER A 302 9.37 -12.28 -134.54
C SER A 302 10.79 -12.64 -134.13
N SER A 303 11.46 -11.78 -133.36
CA SER A 303 12.55 -12.13 -132.43
C SER A 303 13.26 -10.87 -131.94
N ASP A 304 12.83 -10.31 -130.82
CA ASP A 304 13.80 -9.75 -129.87
C ASP A 304 13.38 -10.03 -128.43
N SER A 305 14.12 -10.97 -127.86
CA SER A 305 14.66 -10.95 -126.50
C SER A 305 14.75 -9.55 -125.88
N GLY A 306 13.81 -9.23 -125.00
CA GLY A 306 13.87 -8.05 -124.14
C GLY A 306 13.62 -8.43 -122.69
N MET A 307 14.70 -8.76 -121.98
CA MET A 307 14.91 -8.54 -120.55
C MET A 307 13.72 -7.90 -119.79
N GLY A 308 12.83 -8.72 -119.28
CA GLY A 308 11.99 -8.38 -118.13
C GLY A 308 12.77 -8.76 -116.88
N THR A 309 13.51 -7.80 -116.35
CA THR A 309 14.07 -7.80 -115.00
C THR A 309 13.13 -8.46 -114.00
N SER A 310 13.72 -9.34 -113.19
CA SER A 310 13.30 -9.64 -111.82
C SER A 310 12.34 -8.61 -111.23
N TYR A 311 11.10 -9.01 -111.01
CA TYR A 311 10.60 -9.05 -109.64
C TYR A 311 10.05 -10.45 -109.44
N SER A 312 10.80 -11.24 -108.66
CA SER A 312 10.20 -12.34 -107.94
C SER A 312 8.99 -11.78 -107.20
N SER A 313 7.79 -12.07 -107.69
CA SER A 313 6.65 -12.22 -106.79
C SER A 313 6.93 -13.45 -105.95
N ASN A 314 7.88 -13.32 -105.00
CA ASN A 314 7.79 -14.06 -103.76
C ASN A 314 6.55 -13.49 -103.05
N SER A 315 5.37 -13.92 -103.49
CA SER A 315 4.25 -14.18 -102.59
C SER A 315 4.59 -15.42 -101.77
N SER A 316 5.71 -15.33 -101.05
CA SER A 316 6.27 -16.31 -100.13
C SER A 316 7.03 -15.55 -99.05
N LEU A 317 6.33 -14.59 -98.45
CA LEU A 317 6.52 -14.11 -97.07
C LEU A 317 5.13 -13.75 -96.51
N GLY A 318 4.13 -14.53 -96.93
CA GLY A 318 2.90 -14.73 -96.19
C GLY A 318 3.12 -15.94 -95.30
N ASN A 319 3.35 -15.67 -94.02
CA ASN A 319 3.39 -16.61 -92.90
C ASN A 319 4.59 -17.56 -92.75
N ILE A 320 4.86 -17.79 -91.46
CA ILE A 320 5.75 -18.79 -90.82
C ILE A 320 7.17 -18.24 -90.71
N ILE A 321 7.63 -17.77 -89.53
CA ILE A 321 7.69 -18.54 -88.28
C ILE A 321 7.00 -17.80 -87.12
N ASP A 322 5.85 -18.34 -86.72
CA ASP A 322 5.51 -18.50 -85.31
C ASP A 322 6.14 -19.83 -84.89
N THR A 323 6.97 -19.81 -83.84
CA THR A 323 7.31 -20.90 -82.90
C THR A 323 8.50 -20.39 -82.10
N THR A 324 8.56 -20.38 -80.78
CA THR A 324 7.92 -21.07 -79.64
C THR A 324 8.45 -20.29 -78.40
N THR A 325 7.77 -20.05 -77.29
CA THR A 325 7.02 -20.98 -76.44
C THR A 325 6.01 -20.24 -75.56
N SER A 326 4.75 -20.69 -75.67
CA SER A 326 3.72 -20.69 -74.64
C SER A 326 4.15 -21.52 -73.41
N THR A 327 3.60 -21.23 -72.22
CA THR A 327 3.13 -22.14 -71.12
C THR A 327 3.10 -21.30 -69.83
N ALA A 328 2.06 -21.14 -69.01
CA ALA A 328 0.74 -21.75 -68.91
C ALA A 328 -0.26 -20.78 -68.22
N ALA A 329 -1.52 -20.95 -68.57
CA ALA A 329 -2.67 -20.61 -67.74
C ALA A 329 -2.96 -21.74 -66.74
N GLY A 330 -3.51 -21.39 -65.57
CA GLY A 330 -4.49 -22.25 -64.88
C GLY A 330 -4.15 -22.75 -63.47
N GLY A 331 -5.08 -22.49 -62.54
CA GLY A 331 -5.40 -23.36 -61.40
C GLY A 331 -4.68 -23.01 -60.09
N LEU A 332 -5.27 -22.21 -59.19
CA LEU A 332 -6.21 -22.61 -58.13
C LEU A 332 -5.68 -23.73 -57.20
N MET A 333 -5.26 -23.33 -55.99
CA MET A 333 -5.72 -23.86 -54.69
C MET A 333 -5.39 -22.80 -53.63
N SER A 334 -6.35 -21.98 -53.20
CA SER A 334 -7.17 -22.22 -52.01
C SER A 334 -6.34 -22.50 -50.75
N THR A 335 -6.10 -21.48 -49.94
CA THR A 335 -6.41 -21.54 -48.51
C THR A 335 -6.98 -20.20 -48.05
N SER A 336 -8.21 -20.27 -47.52
CA SER A 336 -8.84 -19.40 -46.52
C SER A 336 -7.84 -18.58 -45.68
N ALA A 337 -8.08 -17.33 -45.32
CA ALA A 337 -9.26 -16.87 -44.58
C ALA A 337 -9.47 -15.36 -44.72
N GLY A 338 -10.73 -14.93 -44.61
CA GLY A 338 -11.17 -13.56 -44.79
C GLY A 338 -10.86 -12.60 -43.64
N ASP A 339 -11.01 -11.32 -43.94
CA ASP A 339 -11.49 -10.29 -43.01
C ASP A 339 -12.79 -10.77 -42.31
N PRO A 340 -13.13 -10.34 -41.06
CA PRO A 340 -13.00 -8.95 -40.64
C PRO A 340 -12.62 -8.69 -39.17
N LEU A 341 -12.24 -7.43 -38.96
CA LEU A 341 -12.49 -6.62 -37.77
C LEU A 341 -13.68 -7.13 -36.92
N THR A 342 -13.39 -7.68 -35.73
CA THR A 342 -14.30 -7.58 -34.57
C THR A 342 -13.50 -7.40 -33.28
N ALA A 343 -13.97 -6.43 -32.51
CA ALA A 343 -13.47 -5.97 -31.24
C ALA A 343 -13.13 -7.07 -30.23
N ALA A 344 -11.97 -6.95 -29.58
CA ALA A 344 -11.72 -7.45 -28.22
C ALA A 344 -10.47 -6.76 -27.65
N SER A 345 -10.65 -5.55 -27.13
CA SER A 345 -9.75 -4.99 -26.13
C SER A 345 -9.92 -5.76 -24.83
N GLY A 346 -8.92 -6.56 -24.46
CA GLY A 346 -8.93 -7.34 -23.22
C GLY A 346 -7.52 -7.76 -22.85
N ASP A 347 -6.80 -6.85 -22.21
CA ASP A 347 -5.45 -7.08 -21.68
C ASP A 347 -5.43 -8.29 -20.72
N PRO A 348 -4.57 -9.30 -20.94
CA PRO A 348 -4.44 -10.47 -20.06
C PRO A 348 -3.91 -10.14 -18.66
N LEU A 349 -3.34 -8.94 -18.46
CA LEU A 349 -2.97 -8.44 -17.13
C LEU A 349 -4.19 -8.05 -16.28
N THR A 350 -5.27 -7.58 -16.91
CA THR A 350 -6.47 -7.13 -16.19
C THR A 350 -7.29 -8.30 -15.65
N ALA A 351 -7.33 -9.43 -16.38
CA ALA A 351 -7.98 -10.66 -15.93
C ALA A 351 -7.22 -11.36 -14.79
N ALA A 352 -5.90 -11.24 -14.74
CA ALA A 352 -5.07 -11.79 -13.66
C ALA A 352 -5.17 -10.97 -12.36
N LEU A 353 -5.37 -9.65 -12.47
CA LEU A 353 -5.59 -8.77 -11.32
C LEU A 353 -6.99 -8.93 -10.73
N THR A 354 -8.03 -9.01 -11.57
CA THR A 354 -9.40 -9.25 -11.08
C THR A 354 -9.57 -10.62 -10.43
N ALA A 355 -8.88 -11.67 -10.91
CA ALA A 355 -8.90 -12.99 -10.28
C ALA A 355 -8.21 -13.03 -8.90
N ARG A 356 -7.12 -12.26 -8.70
CA ARG A 356 -6.45 -12.17 -7.38
C ARG A 356 -7.27 -11.39 -6.36
N ASP A 357 -7.96 -10.34 -6.80
CA ASP A 357 -8.83 -9.55 -5.92
C ASP A 357 -10.10 -10.33 -5.53
N ASP A 358 -10.65 -11.15 -6.42
CA ASP A 358 -11.80 -12.00 -6.15
C ASP A 358 -11.47 -13.14 -5.16
N GLU A 359 -10.25 -13.68 -5.19
CA GLU A 359 -9.82 -14.70 -4.24
C GLU A 359 -9.47 -14.13 -2.87
N ALA A 360 -8.92 -12.92 -2.82
CA ALA A 360 -8.71 -12.18 -1.57
C ALA A 360 -10.04 -11.81 -0.89
N ALA A 361 -11.05 -11.40 -1.66
CA ALA A 361 -12.39 -11.14 -1.17
C ALA A 361 -13.06 -12.40 -0.61
N ARG A 362 -12.92 -13.55 -1.29
CA ARG A 362 -13.46 -14.85 -0.82
C ARG A 362 -12.74 -15.41 0.40
N ARG A 363 -11.47 -15.05 0.66
CA ARG A 363 -10.79 -15.39 1.92
C ARG A 363 -11.27 -14.54 3.08
N ARG A 364 -11.42 -13.23 2.90
CA ARG A 364 -11.98 -12.32 3.92
C ARG A 364 -13.42 -12.68 4.30
N ALA A 365 -14.25 -13.07 3.33
CA ALA A 365 -15.61 -13.53 3.61
C ALA A 365 -15.64 -14.83 4.45
N ARG A 366 -14.68 -15.75 4.25
CA ARG A 366 -14.56 -16.98 5.05
C ARG A 366 -14.05 -16.71 6.47
N GLU A 367 -13.11 -15.78 6.63
CA GLU A 367 -12.62 -15.36 7.96
C GLU A 367 -13.70 -14.63 8.76
N LEU A 368 -14.49 -13.76 8.13
CA LEU A 368 -15.61 -13.08 8.78
C LEU A 368 -16.73 -14.05 9.18
N SER A 369 -17.01 -15.06 8.35
CA SER A 369 -17.98 -16.12 8.69
C SER A 369 -17.49 -17.02 9.83
N SER A 370 -16.17 -17.28 9.92
CA SER A 370 -15.55 -18.02 11.02
C SER A 370 -15.63 -17.24 12.34
N LEU A 371 -15.28 -15.94 12.32
CA LEU A 371 -15.37 -15.05 13.47
C LEU A 371 -16.82 -14.87 13.96
N SER A 372 -17.79 -14.77 13.03
CA SER A 372 -19.21 -14.72 13.40
C SER A 372 -19.74 -16.01 14.05
N SER A 373 -19.10 -17.16 13.82
CA SER A 373 -19.46 -18.43 14.44
C SER A 373 -18.86 -18.64 15.85
N GLN A 374 -17.82 -17.88 16.19
CA GLN A 374 -17.19 -17.89 17.52
C GLN A 374 -17.82 -16.88 18.50
N VAL A 375 -18.66 -15.95 17.99
CA VAL A 375 -19.31 -14.88 18.78
C VAL A 375 -20.79 -15.19 19.07
N ARG A 376 -21.35 -16.28 18.52
CA ARG A 376 -22.61 -16.88 18.95
C ARG A 376 -22.32 -18.11 19.80
#